data_AF-A0A3B0USP0-F1
#
_entry.id   AF-A0A3B0USP0-F1
#
_cell.length_a   1.000
_cell.length_b   1.000
_cell.length_c   1.000
_cell.angle_alpha   90.00
_cell.angle_beta   90.00
_cell.angle_gamma   90.00
#
_symmetry.space_group_name_H-M   'P 1'
#
loop_
_entity.id
_entity.type
_entity.pdbx_description
1 polymer ?
#
loop_
_entity_poly.entity_id
_entity_poly.type
_entity_poly.pdbx_seq_one_letter_code
_entity_poly.pdbx_strand_id
1 'polypeptide(L)'
;MGKILLIIQREYLTRVRKKSFIVMTILGPVLLAALIILPVYLAENGTSMEKVAVLDETGWFFQKFHDKEDTQFYYVNKDVEQAKADALAKGDMLLYIPLPRLNLPENAELFSLKQPGLFVRSYIKTVMRQVVEDKKLLAKGIDPNVIKSVKAHINLITIKVSKEGIEKKSNTNIEMGLAIFSGILIYMFVFMYGAQVMRGVME
;
A
#
# COMPACT_ATOMS: atom_id res chain seq x y z
N MET A 1 -10.25 42.92 36.66
CA MET A 1 -10.12 41.50 36.26
C MET A 1 -11.45 40.85 35.82
N GLY A 2 -12.60 41.15 36.44
CA GLY A 2 -13.89 40.51 36.07
C GLY A 2 -14.38 40.74 34.62
N LYS A 3 -14.00 41.84 33.96
CA LYS A 3 -14.39 42.12 32.57
C LYS A 3 -13.84 41.08 31.57
N ILE A 4 -12.63 40.58 31.78
CA ILE A 4 -12.01 39.54 30.94
C ILE A 4 -12.75 38.21 31.10
N LEU A 5 -13.14 37.88 32.34
CA LEU A 5 -13.90 36.66 32.63
C LEU A 5 -15.26 36.66 31.93
N LEU A 6 -15.95 37.82 31.88
CA LEU A 6 -17.22 37.99 31.18
C LEU A 6 -17.07 37.80 29.65
N ILE A 7 -15.97 38.29 29.07
CA ILE A 7 -15.67 38.11 27.65
C ILE A 7 -15.42 36.63 27.34
N ILE A 8 -14.61 35.94 28.15
CA ILE A 8 -14.35 34.50 28.01
C ILE A 8 -15.66 33.71 28.13
N GLN A 9 -16.50 34.03 29.11
CA GLN A 9 -17.76 33.35 29.32
C GLN A 9 -18.71 33.51 28.14
N ARG A 10 -18.84 34.73 27.61
CA ARG A 10 -19.65 35.00 26.41
C ARG A 10 -19.13 34.19 25.23
N GLU A 11 -17.83 34.26 24.94
CA GLU A 11 -17.24 33.56 23.79
C GLU A 11 -17.33 32.03 23.88
N TYR A 12 -17.12 31.48 25.08
CA TYR A 12 -17.31 30.05 25.29
C TYR A 12 -18.75 29.60 25.02
N LEU A 13 -19.74 30.37 25.49
CA LEU A 13 -21.15 30.05 25.29
C LEU A 13 -21.59 30.20 23.83
N THR A 14 -21.03 31.17 23.09
CA THR A 14 -21.43 31.46 21.70
C THR A 14 -20.69 30.63 20.66
N ARG A 15 -19.43 30.23 20.92
CA ARG A 15 -18.64 29.41 19.99
C ARG A 15 -18.49 27.97 20.46
N VAL A 16 -17.85 27.73 21.61
CA VAL A 16 -17.43 26.39 22.04
C VAL A 16 -18.63 25.50 22.41
N ARG A 17 -19.64 26.06 23.08
CA ARG A 17 -20.84 25.32 23.51
C ARG A 17 -21.84 25.05 22.37
N LYS A 18 -21.67 25.66 21.19
CA LYS A 18 -22.55 25.36 20.06
C LYS A 18 -22.38 23.91 19.62
N LYS A 19 -23.51 23.24 19.34
CA LYS A 19 -23.49 21.86 18.81
C LYS A 19 -22.66 21.75 17.53
N SER A 20 -22.72 22.77 16.65
CA SER A 20 -21.93 22.81 15.42
C SER A 20 -20.43 22.78 15.67
N PHE A 21 -19.94 23.43 16.74
CA PHE A 21 -18.54 23.42 17.10
C PHE A 21 -18.08 22.03 17.52
N ILE A 22 -18.83 21.39 18.44
CA ILE A 22 -18.50 20.04 18.94
C ILE A 22 -18.55 19.03 17.78
N VAL A 23 -19.57 19.13 16.93
CA VAL A 23 -19.70 18.26 15.75
C VAL A 23 -18.52 18.48 14.81
N MET A 24 -18.20 19.70 14.38
CA MET A 24 -17.08 19.93 13.46
C MET A 24 -15.72 19.52 14.05
N THR A 25 -15.54 19.64 15.37
CA THR A 25 -14.31 19.27 16.07
C THR A 25 -14.02 17.78 15.99
N ILE A 26 -15.05 16.94 16.02
CA ILE A 26 -14.90 15.48 15.90
C ILE A 26 -14.98 15.07 14.42
N LEU A 27 -15.94 15.64 13.69
CA LEU A 27 -16.31 15.23 12.35
C LEU A 27 -15.26 15.64 11.31
N GLY A 28 -14.56 16.77 11.51
CA GLY A 28 -13.47 17.22 10.63
C GLY A 28 -12.30 16.24 10.58
N PRO A 29 -11.66 15.88 11.71
CA PRO A 29 -10.60 14.88 11.74
C PRO A 29 -11.04 13.50 11.23
N VAL A 30 -12.26 13.07 11.55
CA VAL A 30 -12.82 11.80 11.07
C VAL A 30 -12.99 11.81 9.55
N LEU A 31 -13.52 12.89 8.96
CA LEU A 31 -13.65 13.03 7.51
C LEU A 31 -12.28 13.03 6.81
N LEU A 32 -11.29 13.72 7.37
CA LEU A 32 -9.93 13.72 6.82
C LEU A 32 -9.30 12.33 6.88
N ALA A 33 -9.43 11.62 8.00
CA ALA A 33 -8.97 10.25 8.13
C ALA A 33 -9.67 9.33 7.11
N ALA A 34 -10.99 9.47 6.95
CA ALA A 34 -11.75 8.74 5.94
C ALA A 34 -11.27 9.06 4.51
N LEU A 35 -10.98 10.31 4.18
CA LEU A 35 -10.46 10.70 2.86
C LEU A 35 -9.09 10.10 2.54
N ILE A 36 -8.26 9.81 3.55
CA ILE A 36 -6.94 9.18 3.37
C ILE A 36 -7.09 7.65 3.35
N ILE A 37 -7.84 7.08 4.29
CA ILE A 37 -7.97 5.63 4.48
C ILE A 37 -8.83 5.00 3.39
N LEU A 38 -9.95 5.63 3.02
CA LEU A 38 -10.95 5.04 2.13
C LEU A 38 -10.38 4.75 0.73
N PRO A 39 -9.62 5.64 0.07
CA PRO A 39 -9.00 5.32 -1.22
C PRO A 39 -7.99 4.17 -1.13
N VAL A 40 -7.21 4.09 -0.05
CA VAL A 40 -6.27 2.98 0.18
C VAL A 40 -7.05 1.67 0.33
N TYR A 41 -8.05 1.65 1.20
CA TYR A 41 -8.90 0.48 1.43
C TYR A 41 -9.66 0.01 0.18
N LEU A 42 -10.18 0.96 -0.61
CA LEU A 42 -10.85 0.65 -1.88
C LEU A 42 -9.88 0.17 -2.96
N ALA A 43 -8.62 0.63 -2.94
CA ALA A 43 -7.58 0.16 -3.85
C ALA A 43 -7.11 -1.26 -3.52
N GLU A 44 -7.22 -1.71 -2.27
CA GLU A 44 -6.92 -3.09 -1.88
C GLU A 44 -8.04 -4.07 -2.28
N ASN A 45 -9.31 -3.64 -2.20
CA ASN A 45 -10.47 -4.49 -2.45
C ASN A 45 -11.04 -4.32 -3.87
N GLY A 46 -10.22 -4.46 -4.90
CA GLY A 46 -10.71 -4.59 -6.28
C GLY A 46 -11.63 -5.82 -6.38
N THR A 47 -12.94 -5.63 -6.22
CA THR A 47 -13.97 -6.68 -6.06
C THR A 47 -14.19 -7.61 -7.28
N SER A 48 -13.33 -7.53 -8.29
CA SER A 48 -13.38 -8.39 -9.47
C SER A 48 -12.11 -9.21 -9.51
N MET A 49 -12.25 -10.54 -9.47
CA MET A 49 -11.16 -11.49 -9.71
C MET A 49 -10.36 -11.07 -10.95
N GLU A 50 -9.12 -10.63 -10.74
CA GLU A 50 -8.26 -10.14 -11.83
C GLU A 50 -7.70 -11.34 -12.59
N LYS A 51 -7.91 -11.38 -13.91
CA LYS A 51 -7.34 -12.43 -14.75
C LYS A 51 -6.14 -11.91 -15.51
N VAL A 52 -5.07 -12.68 -15.55
CA VAL A 52 -3.82 -12.34 -16.23
C VAL A 52 -3.51 -13.42 -17.26
N ALA A 53 -3.62 -13.05 -18.53
CA ALA A 53 -3.09 -13.81 -19.65
C ALA A 53 -1.57 -13.74 -19.64
N VAL A 54 -0.88 -14.87 -19.65
CA VAL A 54 0.59 -14.95 -19.65
C VAL A 54 1.05 -15.41 -21.02
N LEU A 55 1.69 -14.51 -21.77
CA LEU A 55 2.40 -14.81 -23.00
C LEU A 55 3.90 -14.85 -22.69
N ASP A 56 4.43 -16.06 -22.59
CA ASP A 56 5.85 -16.31 -22.27
C ASP A 56 6.57 -16.92 -23.47
N GLU A 57 7.39 -16.12 -24.15
CA GLU A 57 8.22 -16.59 -25.27
C GLU A 57 9.45 -17.38 -24.80
N THR A 58 9.83 -17.28 -23.53
CA THR A 58 11.00 -17.96 -22.97
C THR A 58 10.71 -19.40 -22.54
N GLY A 59 9.45 -19.68 -22.20
CA GLY A 59 9.01 -20.93 -21.58
C GLY A 59 9.47 -21.12 -20.13
N TRP A 60 10.18 -20.17 -19.52
CA TRP A 60 10.72 -20.31 -18.16
C TRP A 60 9.66 -20.17 -17.07
N PHE A 61 8.57 -19.48 -17.36
CA PHE A 61 7.54 -19.09 -16.41
C PHE A 61 6.26 -19.94 -16.53
N PHE A 62 6.28 -20.98 -17.36
CA PHE A 62 5.18 -21.94 -17.48
C PHE A 62 4.87 -22.58 -16.13
N GLN A 63 3.60 -22.48 -15.71
CA GLN A 63 3.07 -22.90 -14.41
C GLN A 63 3.80 -22.34 -13.16
N LYS A 64 4.56 -21.24 -13.31
CA LYS A 64 5.23 -20.57 -12.18
C LYS A 64 4.35 -19.53 -11.49
N PHE A 65 3.34 -19.02 -12.18
CA PHE A 65 2.34 -18.14 -11.59
C PHE A 65 1.20 -18.99 -11.03
N HIS A 66 1.07 -19.03 -9.71
CA HIS A 66 -0.03 -19.70 -9.03
C HIS A 66 -1.17 -18.72 -8.77
N ASP A 67 -2.41 -19.20 -8.91
CA ASP A 67 -3.60 -18.44 -8.57
C ASP A 67 -3.60 -18.01 -7.10
N LYS A 68 -4.17 -16.82 -6.86
CA LYS A 68 -4.40 -16.21 -5.55
C LYS A 68 -5.89 -15.90 -5.41
N GLU A 69 -6.32 -15.58 -4.19
CA GLU A 69 -7.74 -15.33 -3.87
C GLU A 69 -8.42 -14.39 -4.88
N ASP A 70 -7.73 -13.30 -5.27
CA ASP A 70 -8.25 -12.29 -6.19
C ASP A 70 -7.52 -12.24 -7.54
N THR A 71 -6.70 -13.24 -7.90
CA THR A 71 -5.95 -13.22 -9.16
C THR A 71 -5.78 -14.61 -9.78
N GLN A 72 -6.19 -14.76 -11.05
CA GLN A 72 -6.04 -15.99 -11.82
C GLN A 72 -5.09 -15.81 -12.99
N PHE A 73 -4.26 -16.83 -13.25
CA PHE A 73 -3.31 -16.85 -14.35
C PHE A 73 -3.68 -17.89 -15.38
N TYR A 74 -3.68 -17.52 -16.66
CA TYR A 74 -3.85 -18.46 -17.76
C TYR A 74 -2.81 -18.20 -18.85
N TYR A 75 -2.39 -19.25 -19.54
CA TYR A 75 -1.30 -19.15 -20.52
C TYR A 75 -1.84 -19.07 -21.93
N VAL A 76 -1.25 -18.19 -22.74
CA VAL A 76 -1.60 -17.98 -24.15
C VAL A 76 -0.39 -18.21 -25.04
N ASN A 77 -0.63 -18.75 -26.23
CA ASN A 77 0.39 -18.97 -27.25
C ASN A 77 -0.13 -18.42 -28.59
N LYS A 78 -0.06 -17.09 -28.73
CA LYS A 78 -0.50 -16.31 -29.89
C LYS A 78 0.50 -15.18 -30.13
N ASP A 79 0.39 -14.51 -31.28
CA ASP A 79 1.11 -13.26 -31.52
C ASP A 79 0.76 -12.21 -30.45
N VAL A 80 1.74 -11.35 -30.10
CA VAL A 80 1.62 -10.36 -29.02
C VAL A 80 0.42 -9.44 -29.23
N GLU A 81 0.21 -8.94 -30.45
CA GLU A 81 -0.90 -8.01 -30.73
C GLU A 81 -2.25 -8.71 -30.64
N GLN A 82 -2.33 -9.97 -31.08
CA GLN A 82 -3.56 -10.77 -30.96
C GLN A 82 -3.86 -11.13 -29.51
N ALA A 83 -2.86 -11.57 -28.74
CA ALA A 83 -3.00 -11.89 -27.32
C ALA A 83 -3.44 -10.65 -26.51
N LYS A 84 -2.89 -9.48 -26.86
CA LYS A 84 -3.23 -8.21 -26.24
C LYS A 84 -4.66 -7.80 -26.56
N ALA A 85 -5.07 -7.87 -27.83
CA ALA A 85 -6.44 -7.57 -28.23
C ALA A 85 -7.45 -8.49 -27.52
N ASP A 86 -7.18 -9.80 -27.49
CA ASP A 86 -8.06 -10.81 -26.87
C ASP A 86 -8.21 -10.63 -25.36
N ALA A 87 -7.09 -10.41 -24.65
CA ALA A 87 -7.09 -10.23 -23.19
C ALA A 87 -7.82 -8.93 -22.82
N LEU A 88 -7.48 -7.82 -23.48
CA LEU A 88 -8.08 -6.52 -23.18
C LEU A 88 -9.57 -6.48 -23.56
N ALA A 89 -9.99 -7.17 -24.63
CA ALA A 89 -11.41 -7.28 -25.00
C ALA A 89 -12.26 -7.99 -23.92
N LYS A 90 -11.66 -8.90 -23.15
CA LYS A 90 -12.30 -9.57 -22.02
C LYS A 90 -12.25 -8.77 -20.71
N GLY A 91 -11.49 -7.67 -20.68
CA GLY A 91 -11.18 -6.93 -19.46
C GLY A 91 -10.05 -7.56 -18.63
N ASP A 92 -9.35 -8.55 -19.18
CA ASP A 92 -8.21 -9.22 -18.56
C ASP A 92 -6.91 -8.40 -18.79
N MET A 93 -5.87 -8.70 -18.03
CA MET A 93 -4.52 -8.18 -18.25
C MET A 93 -3.71 -9.13 -19.14
N LEU A 94 -2.73 -8.59 -19.88
CA LEU A 94 -1.71 -9.39 -20.57
C LEU A 94 -0.35 -9.14 -19.94
N LEU A 95 0.25 -10.18 -19.38
CA LEU A 95 1.66 -10.25 -19.05
C LEU A 95 2.42 -10.82 -20.25
N TYR A 96 3.21 -9.97 -20.90
CA TYR A 96 4.10 -10.34 -21.99
C TYR A 96 5.55 -10.43 -21.51
N ILE A 97 6.16 -11.60 -21.74
CA ILE A 97 7.55 -11.90 -21.39
C ILE A 97 8.30 -12.23 -22.69
N PRO A 98 9.04 -11.26 -23.27
CA PRO A 98 9.75 -11.45 -24.54
C PRO A 98 10.95 -12.39 -24.40
N LEU A 99 11.31 -13.07 -25.50
CA LEU A 99 12.56 -13.80 -25.58
C LEU A 99 13.75 -12.82 -25.52
N PRO A 100 14.69 -12.97 -24.56
CA PRO A 100 15.79 -12.03 -24.43
C PRO A 100 16.77 -12.17 -25.60
N ARG A 101 17.01 -11.08 -26.32
CA ARG A 101 17.92 -11.06 -27.48
C ARG A 101 19.39 -11.27 -27.10
N LEU A 102 19.79 -10.97 -25.86
CA LEU A 102 21.21 -10.96 -25.52
C LEU A 102 21.63 -11.27 -24.08
N ASN A 103 20.74 -11.46 -23.10
CA ASN A 103 21.01 -12.10 -21.79
C ASN A 103 19.81 -11.91 -20.84
N LEU A 104 19.02 -12.97 -20.63
CA LEU A 104 17.90 -13.10 -19.68
C LEU A 104 16.72 -12.10 -19.83
N PRO A 105 15.46 -12.54 -19.59
CA PRO A 105 14.29 -11.67 -19.68
C PRO A 105 14.26 -10.75 -18.46
N GLU A 106 15.01 -9.64 -18.52
CA GLU A 106 14.98 -8.60 -17.48
C GLU A 106 13.79 -7.65 -17.65
N ASN A 107 13.14 -7.68 -18.82
CA ASN A 107 11.98 -6.85 -19.14
C ASN A 107 10.76 -7.73 -19.40
N ALA A 108 9.65 -7.41 -18.75
CA ALA A 108 8.32 -7.91 -19.07
C ALA A 108 7.33 -6.75 -18.99
N GLU A 109 6.28 -6.84 -19.79
CA GLU A 109 5.29 -5.79 -19.97
C GLU A 109 3.93 -6.29 -19.49
N LEU A 110 3.24 -5.47 -18.69
CA LEU A 110 1.89 -5.78 -18.22
C LEU A 110 0.92 -4.78 -18.85
N PHE A 111 0.15 -5.24 -19.83
CA PHE A 111 -0.90 -4.48 -20.49
C PHE A 111 -2.22 -4.66 -19.75
N SER A 112 -2.92 -3.55 -19.48
CA SER A 112 -4.22 -3.57 -18.82
C SER A 112 -5.02 -2.33 -19.21
N LEU A 113 -6.36 -2.45 -19.24
CA LEU A 113 -7.27 -1.32 -19.44
C LEU A 113 -7.37 -0.41 -18.20
N LYS A 114 -7.11 -0.96 -17.02
CA LYS A 114 -7.12 -0.25 -15.73
C LYS A 114 -5.75 -0.36 -15.07
N GLN A 115 -5.40 0.61 -14.22
CA GLN A 115 -4.17 0.55 -13.43
C GLN A 115 -4.16 -0.73 -12.58
N PRO A 116 -3.21 -1.67 -12.79
CA PRO A 116 -3.16 -2.89 -12.01
C PRO A 116 -2.87 -2.60 -10.53
N GLY A 117 -3.50 -3.35 -9.64
CA GLY A 117 -3.26 -3.27 -8.21
C GLY A 117 -1.78 -3.49 -7.85
N LEU A 118 -1.32 -2.85 -6.75
CA LEU A 118 0.06 -2.96 -6.29
C LEU A 118 0.44 -4.42 -5.97
N PHE A 119 -0.48 -5.19 -5.42
CA PHE A 119 -0.26 -6.60 -5.06
C PHE A 119 0.02 -7.48 -6.27
N VAL A 120 -0.78 -7.41 -7.33
CA VAL A 120 -0.57 -8.21 -8.56
C VAL A 120 0.77 -7.89 -9.19
N ARG A 121 1.12 -6.61 -9.29
CA ARG A 121 2.43 -6.18 -9.81
C ARG A 121 3.59 -6.69 -8.96
N SER A 122 3.47 -6.61 -7.64
CA SER A 122 4.48 -7.09 -6.70
C SER A 122 4.65 -8.60 -6.75
N TYR A 123 3.54 -9.33 -6.86
CA TYR A 123 3.51 -10.78 -6.99
C TYR A 123 4.17 -11.24 -8.29
N ILE A 124 3.77 -10.69 -9.44
CA ILE A 124 4.36 -11.01 -10.74
C ILE A 124 5.87 -10.76 -10.70
N LYS A 125 6.31 -9.59 -10.20
CA LYS A 125 7.74 -9.25 -10.07
C LYS A 125 8.47 -10.25 -9.17
N THR A 126 7.87 -10.69 -8.07
CA THR A 126 8.48 -11.64 -7.13
C THR A 126 8.68 -13.02 -7.78
N VAL A 127 7.65 -13.55 -8.43
CA VAL A 127 7.72 -14.84 -9.16
C VAL A 127 8.78 -14.74 -10.25
N MET A 128 8.74 -13.66 -11.05
CA MET A 128 9.70 -13.46 -12.13
C MET A 128 11.15 -13.43 -11.62
N ARG A 129 11.40 -12.62 -10.59
CA ARG A 129 12.71 -12.50 -9.95
C ARG A 129 13.22 -13.85 -9.47
N GLN A 130 12.38 -14.64 -8.80
CA GLN A 130 12.79 -15.95 -8.28
C GLN A 130 13.17 -16.93 -9.39
N VAL A 131 12.39 -16.99 -10.47
CA VAL A 131 12.70 -17.85 -11.63
C VAL A 131 13.99 -17.40 -12.31
N VAL A 132 14.17 -16.09 -12.52
CA VAL A 132 15.40 -15.55 -13.14
C VAL A 132 16.62 -15.77 -12.25
N GLU A 133 16.51 -15.59 -10.92
CA GLU A 133 17.57 -15.91 -9.95
C GLU A 133 17.96 -17.40 -10.04
N ASP A 134 16.98 -18.31 -10.01
CA ASP A 134 17.21 -19.75 -10.11
C ASP A 134 17.91 -20.10 -11.45
N LYS A 135 17.53 -19.48 -12.57
CA LYS A 135 18.21 -19.67 -13.87
C LYS A 135 19.64 -19.09 -13.88
N LYS A 136 19.87 -17.92 -13.27
CA LYS A 136 21.21 -17.31 -13.14
C LYS A 136 22.15 -18.20 -12.30
N LEU A 137 21.62 -18.85 -11.25
CA LEU A 137 22.38 -19.79 -10.43
C LEU A 137 22.76 -21.04 -11.21
N LEU A 138 21.79 -21.66 -11.89
CA LEU A 138 22.03 -22.84 -12.72
C LEU A 138 23.05 -22.58 -13.83
N ALA A 139 22.97 -21.41 -14.50
CA ALA A 139 23.94 -21.01 -15.52
C ALA A 139 25.38 -20.86 -14.99
N LYS A 140 25.54 -20.65 -13.67
CA LYS A 140 26.84 -20.59 -12.99
C LYS A 140 27.24 -21.92 -12.34
N GLY A 141 26.50 -23.01 -12.59
CA GLY A 141 26.74 -24.32 -11.98
C GLY A 141 26.39 -24.40 -10.49
N ILE A 142 25.60 -23.46 -9.98
CA ILE A 142 25.15 -23.43 -8.58
C ILE A 142 23.73 -24.00 -8.54
N ASP A 143 23.52 -25.07 -7.77
CA ASP A 143 22.17 -25.57 -7.50
C ASP A 143 21.39 -24.54 -6.65
N PRO A 144 20.25 -24.00 -7.12
CA PRO A 144 19.42 -23.08 -6.35
C PRO A 144 19.00 -23.60 -4.97
N ASN A 145 18.90 -24.93 -4.80
CA ASN A 145 18.56 -25.55 -3.53
C ASN A 145 19.64 -25.34 -2.48
N VAL A 146 20.91 -25.28 -2.87
CA VAL A 146 22.02 -24.97 -1.96
C VAL A 146 21.85 -23.56 -1.41
N ILE A 147 21.60 -22.58 -2.28
CA ILE A 147 21.35 -21.18 -1.86
C ILE A 147 20.12 -21.09 -0.96
N LYS A 148 19.03 -21.80 -1.28
CA LYS A 148 17.82 -21.82 -0.46
C LYS A 148 18.08 -22.46 0.92
N SER A 149 18.93 -23.47 1.01
CA SER A 149 19.27 -24.15 2.26
C SER A 149 20.17 -23.34 3.21
N VAL A 150 20.99 -22.43 2.67
CA VAL A 150 21.89 -21.58 3.48
C VAL A 150 21.29 -20.23 3.83
N LYS A 151 20.08 -19.91 3.34
CA LYS A 151 19.37 -18.68 3.71
C LYS A 151 18.99 -18.72 5.19
N ALA A 152 19.71 -17.94 6.00
CA ALA A 152 19.36 -17.73 7.39
C ALA A 152 18.09 -16.86 7.50
N HIS A 153 17.11 -17.33 8.27
CA HIS A 153 15.92 -16.57 8.63
C HIS A 153 16.12 -16.04 10.04
N ILE A 154 16.41 -14.73 10.16
CA ILE A 154 16.62 -14.08 11.45
C ILE A 154 15.32 -13.38 11.84
N ASN A 155 14.64 -13.89 12.87
CA ASN A 155 13.51 -13.20 13.48
C ASN A 155 14.02 -12.27 14.59
N LEU A 156 14.20 -11.00 14.26
CA LEU A 156 14.66 -9.99 15.21
C LEU A 156 13.45 -9.47 16.02
N ILE A 157 13.41 -9.80 17.30
CA ILE A 157 12.39 -9.29 18.23
C ILE A 157 12.99 -8.10 18.99
N THR A 158 12.45 -6.91 18.76
CA THR A 158 12.86 -5.71 19.49
C THR A 158 12.12 -5.60 20.82
N ILE A 159 12.87 -5.55 21.92
CA ILE A 159 12.33 -5.36 23.27
C ILE A 159 12.84 -4.03 23.80
N LYS A 160 11.91 -3.13 24.15
CA LYS A 160 12.21 -1.85 24.79
C LYS A 160 12.28 -2.05 26.29
N VAL A 161 13.39 -1.63 26.89
CA VAL A 161 13.61 -1.70 28.35
C VAL A 161 13.47 -0.31 28.95
N SER A 162 12.62 -0.14 29.97
CA SER A 162 12.50 1.13 30.71
C SER A 162 13.68 1.36 31.66
N LYS A 163 13.83 2.58 32.19
CA LYS A 163 14.84 2.87 33.23
C LYS A 163 14.60 2.09 34.53
N GLU A 164 13.37 1.62 34.78
CA GLU A 164 13.04 0.74 35.91
C GLU A 164 13.19 -0.76 35.58
N GLY A 165 13.70 -1.11 34.38
CA GLY A 165 13.93 -2.50 33.97
C GLY A 165 12.70 -3.20 33.39
N ILE A 166 11.62 -2.47 33.07
CA ILE A 166 10.40 -3.07 32.50
C ILE A 166 10.60 -3.32 31.00
N GLU A 167 10.55 -4.59 30.60
CA GLU A 167 10.62 -5.01 29.20
C GLU A 167 9.25 -4.97 28.52
N LYS A 168 9.15 -4.30 27.38
CA LYS A 168 7.97 -4.30 26.51
C LYS A 168 8.39 -4.59 25.08
N LYS A 169 7.70 -5.53 24.42
CA LYS A 169 7.87 -5.73 22.97
C LYS A 169 7.56 -4.41 22.28
N SER A 170 8.54 -3.86 21.56
CA SER A 170 8.32 -2.64 20.78
C SER A 170 7.80 -3.04 19.41
N ASN A 171 6.68 -2.46 19.03
CA ASN A 171 6.19 -2.56 17.66
C ASN A 171 6.36 -1.19 17.01
N THR A 172 7.61 -0.89 16.64
CA THR A 172 8.06 0.43 16.18
C THR A 172 7.22 0.95 15.01
N ASN A 173 6.73 0.07 14.13
CA ASN A 173 5.89 0.45 13.00
C ASN A 173 4.50 0.92 13.44
N ILE A 174 3.87 0.22 14.40
CA ILE A 174 2.58 0.63 14.96
C ILE A 174 2.74 1.92 15.78
N GLU A 175 3.78 2.00 16.60
CA GLU A 175 4.10 3.21 17.39
C GLU A 175 4.33 4.43 16.48
N MET A 176 5.08 4.27 15.39
CA MET A 176 5.34 5.32 14.40
C MET A 176 4.06 5.74 13.68
N GLY A 177 3.24 4.78 13.24
CA GLY A 177 1.95 5.07 12.60
C GLY A 177 1.02 5.85 13.53
N LEU A 178 0.91 5.44 14.80
CA LEU A 178 0.15 6.16 15.83
C LEU A 178 0.71 7.55 16.11
N ALA A 179 2.03 7.72 16.13
CA ALA A 179 2.67 9.01 16.35
C ALA A 179 2.40 9.98 15.19
N ILE A 180 2.55 9.53 13.94
CA ILE A 180 2.25 10.33 12.74
C ILE A 180 0.77 10.71 12.72
N PHE A 181 -0.12 9.74 12.93
CA PHE A 181 -1.56 9.97 12.97
C PHE A 181 -1.95 10.99 14.05
N SER A 182 -1.40 10.82 15.26
CA SER A 182 -1.63 11.72 16.38
C SER A 182 -1.05 13.12 16.13
N GLY A 183 0.11 13.22 15.48
CA GLY A 183 0.71 14.49 15.06
C GLY A 183 -0.17 15.25 14.08
N ILE A 184 -0.73 14.56 13.08
CA ILE A 184 -1.69 15.13 12.13
C ILE A 184 -2.96 15.60 12.86
N LEU A 185 -3.50 14.81 13.78
CA LEU A 185 -4.67 15.20 14.57
C LEU A 185 -4.40 16.46 15.41
N ILE A 186 -3.26 16.53 16.10
CA ILE A 186 -2.88 17.71 16.90
C ILE A 186 -2.73 18.93 15.99
N TYR A 187 -2.03 18.81 14.87
CA TYR A 187 -1.88 19.90 13.91
C TYR A 187 -3.24 20.41 13.42
N MET A 188 -4.15 19.50 13.08
CA MET A 188 -5.51 19.84 12.67
C MET A 188 -6.28 20.57 13.77
N PHE A 189 -6.20 20.13 15.03
CA PHE A 189 -6.81 20.84 16.15
C PHE A 189 -6.25 22.24 16.31
N VAL A 190 -4.92 22.39 16.32
CA VAL A 190 -4.25 23.69 16.45
C VAL A 190 -4.66 24.62 15.31
N PHE A 191 -4.65 24.13 14.07
CA PHE A 191 -5.05 24.91 12.90
C PHE A 191 -6.52 25.34 12.97
N MET A 192 -7.43 24.42 13.31
CA MET A 192 -8.86 24.70 13.40
C MET A 192 -9.17 25.71 14.51
N TYR A 193 -8.52 25.58 15.68
CA TYR A 193 -8.66 26.56 16.76
C TYR A 193 -8.03 27.90 16.40
N GLY A 194 -6.85 27.92 15.75
CA GLY A 194 -6.22 29.13 15.25
C GLY A 194 -7.14 29.91 14.29
N ALA A 195 -7.80 29.21 13.38
CA ALA A 195 -8.78 29.81 12.47
C ALA A 195 -10.00 30.41 13.20
N GLN A 196 -10.46 29.78 14.29
CA GLN A 196 -11.57 30.29 15.10
C GLN A 196 -11.17 31.49 15.95
N VAL A 197 -9.94 31.52 16.48
CA VAL A 197 -9.39 32.67 17.20
C VAL A 197 -9.27 33.86 16.26
N MET A 198 -8.76 33.68 15.03
CA MET A 198 -8.68 34.76 14.04
C MET A 198 -10.06 35.35 13.72
N ARG A 199 -11.10 34.51 13.53
CA ARG A 199 -12.47 35.01 13.38
C ARG A 199 -12.98 35.77 14.60
N GLY A 200 -12.58 35.36 15.80
CA GLY A 200 -12.97 36.01 17.04
C GLY A 200 -12.28 37.36 17.30
N VAL A 201 -11.19 37.68 16.61
CA VAL A 201 -10.55 39.02 16.67
C VAL A 201 -11.08 39.96 15.59
N MET A 202 -11.54 39.42 14.45
CA MET A 202 -12.11 40.21 13.36
C MET A 202 -13.57 40.63 13.59
N GLU A 203 -14.29 39.96 14.49
CA GLU A 203 -15.63 40.35 14.98
C GLU A 203 -15.55 41.28 16.20
#